data_AF-A0A7J6Q6U0-F1
#
_entry.id   AF-A0A7J6Q6U0-F1
#
_cell.length_a   1.000
_cell.length_b   1.000
_cell.length_c   1.000
_cell.angle_alpha   90.00
_cell.angle_beta   90.00
_cell.angle_gamma   90.00
#
_symmetry.space_group_name_H-M   'P 1'
#
loop_
_entity.id
_entity.type
_entity.pdbx_description
1 polymer ?
#
loop_
_entity_poly.entity_id
_entity_poly.type
_entity_poly.pdbx_seq_one_letter_code
_entity_poly.pdbx_strand_id
1 'polypeptide(L)'
;MSGDPELDHLMDMMFTAIGVHTAVNPTHSASEPMLERCTSQSQQLIGSKNSHQNLNKEAQSLLDVCSGLFATEGSTVDDDMWAVRVRALLRAEISSWYFGAPVDSLQRGNLEEWVAEYFFEYRQADELSIAEKQELRVLVDYLAEWAHISGDLRGGMGDTTSVMSSSPVRWMSLKKSEGDGTNEDVKCMRIMNDPIPAAYRPFICYGVTHFVLPIITDIVFDKLVGFTKYRSGTMEYWYSWAPEGENPKLQPTVFCHGLGVGLLPYIPFVRDIRRAFPDRDIFCIEVPH
;
A
#
# COMPACT_ATOMS: atom_id res chain seq x y z
N MET A 1 -17.51 -1.12 5.63
CA MET A 1 -18.31 -0.27 4.72
C MET A 1 -19.33 0.46 5.55
N SER A 2 -19.31 1.78 5.45
CA SER A 2 -19.97 2.74 6.34
C SER A 2 -21.49 2.84 6.09
N GLY A 3 -21.98 2.30 4.98
CA GLY A 3 -23.36 2.45 4.53
C GLY A 3 -23.62 3.77 3.79
N ASP A 4 -22.62 4.64 3.72
CA ASP A 4 -22.61 5.86 2.91
C ASP A 4 -21.76 5.60 1.64
N PRO A 5 -22.37 5.58 0.44
CA PRO A 5 -21.66 5.25 -0.79
C PRO A 5 -20.61 6.29 -1.19
N GLU A 6 -20.76 7.55 -0.77
CA GLU A 6 -19.80 8.62 -1.08
C GLU A 6 -18.54 8.47 -0.21
N LEU A 7 -18.73 8.18 1.06
CA LEU A 7 -17.66 7.86 1.99
C LEU A 7 -16.94 6.56 1.62
N ASP A 8 -17.68 5.51 1.24
CA ASP A 8 -17.09 4.25 0.79
C ASP A 8 -16.25 4.43 -0.49
N HIS A 9 -16.63 5.35 -1.40
CA HIS A 9 -15.84 5.69 -2.59
C HIS A 9 -14.57 6.48 -2.24
N LEU A 10 -14.66 7.47 -1.35
CA LEU A 10 -13.51 8.20 -0.83
C LEU A 10 -12.52 7.25 -0.12
N MET A 11 -13.02 6.25 0.61
CA MET A 11 -12.20 5.21 1.23
C MET A 11 -11.49 4.33 0.20
N ASP A 12 -12.18 3.93 -0.87
CA ASP A 12 -11.59 3.15 -1.97
C ASP A 12 -10.47 3.94 -2.67
N MET A 13 -10.67 5.24 -2.88
CA MET A 13 -9.64 6.15 -3.38
C MET A 13 -8.45 6.26 -2.42
N MET A 14 -8.71 6.41 -1.12
CA MET A 14 -7.67 6.48 -0.09
C MET A 14 -6.86 5.18 -0.03
N PHE A 15 -7.51 4.01 -0.02
CA PHE A 15 -6.82 2.71 -0.01
C PHE A 15 -6.10 2.40 -1.31
N THR A 16 -6.60 2.92 -2.44
CA THR A 16 -5.91 2.86 -3.73
C THR A 16 -4.67 3.75 -3.71
N ALA A 17 -4.76 4.97 -3.17
CA ALA A 17 -3.62 5.88 -3.03
C ALA A 17 -2.54 5.33 -2.08
N ILE A 18 -2.96 4.62 -1.02
CA ILE A 18 -2.08 3.96 -0.04
C ILE A 18 -1.64 2.55 -0.52
N GLY A 19 -2.16 2.03 -1.63
CA GLY A 19 -1.73 0.75 -2.22
C GLY A 19 -2.16 -0.52 -1.46
N VAL A 20 -3.21 -0.47 -0.64
CA VAL A 20 -3.56 -1.52 0.36
C VAL A 20 -4.48 -2.63 -0.20
N HIS A 21 -5.06 -2.44 -1.39
CA HIS A 21 -6.08 -3.34 -1.95
C HIS A 21 -5.64 -4.80 -2.14
N THR A 22 -4.34 -5.11 -2.15
CA THR A 22 -3.84 -6.50 -2.29
C THR A 22 -3.69 -7.26 -0.97
N ALA A 23 -3.82 -6.62 0.20
CA ALA A 23 -3.47 -7.22 1.49
C ALA A 23 -4.62 -7.96 2.21
N VAL A 24 -5.87 -7.84 1.77
CA VAL A 24 -7.06 -8.18 2.60
C VAL A 24 -7.73 -9.52 2.22
N ASN A 25 -7.13 -10.35 1.35
CA ASN A 25 -7.69 -11.67 1.03
C ASN A 25 -6.91 -12.82 1.71
N PRO A 26 -7.46 -13.47 2.76
CA PRO A 26 -6.78 -14.50 3.55
C PRO A 26 -6.58 -15.85 2.82
N THR A 27 -7.00 -15.98 1.55
CA THR A 27 -6.88 -17.24 0.79
C THR A 27 -5.74 -17.25 -0.24
N HIS A 28 -4.96 -16.17 -0.36
CA HIS A 28 -3.97 -16.02 -1.44
C HIS A 28 -2.53 -16.09 -0.91
N SER A 29 -1.74 -17.03 -1.43
CA SER A 29 -0.31 -17.24 -1.10
C SER A 29 0.64 -16.17 -1.68
N ALA A 30 0.15 -14.95 -1.94
CA ALA A 30 0.86 -13.91 -2.69
C ALA A 30 1.57 -12.87 -1.81
N SER A 31 1.84 -13.19 -0.53
CA SER A 31 2.39 -12.25 0.46
C SER A 31 3.93 -12.15 0.45
N GLU A 32 4.66 -13.14 -0.07
CA GLU A 32 6.13 -13.11 -0.15
C GLU A 32 6.71 -12.01 -1.07
N PRO A 33 6.21 -11.78 -2.31
CA PRO A 33 6.78 -10.78 -3.22
C PRO A 33 6.52 -9.32 -2.80
N MET A 34 5.54 -9.07 -1.92
CA MET A 34 5.18 -7.72 -1.48
C MET A 34 6.11 -7.24 -0.35
N LEU A 35 6.52 -8.14 0.55
CA LEU A 35 7.50 -7.87 1.60
C LEU A 35 8.87 -7.51 1.01
N GLU A 36 9.25 -8.18 -0.08
CA GLU A 36 10.47 -7.90 -0.86
C GLU A 36 10.39 -6.54 -1.58
N ARG A 37 9.18 -6.09 -1.99
CA ARG A 37 8.94 -4.74 -2.52
C ARG A 37 9.05 -3.65 -1.46
N CYS A 38 8.45 -3.82 -0.27
CA CYS A 38 8.62 -2.88 0.84
C CYS A 38 10.10 -2.75 1.24
N THR A 39 10.83 -3.87 1.24
CA THR A 39 12.28 -3.89 1.48
C THR A 39 13.05 -3.16 0.39
N SER A 40 12.70 -3.38 -0.88
CA SER A 40 13.36 -2.73 -2.03
C SER A 40 13.06 -1.22 -2.14
N GLN A 41 11.85 -0.81 -1.79
CA GLN A 41 11.42 0.60 -1.78
C GLN A 41 12.05 1.36 -0.60
N SER A 42 12.17 0.71 0.56
CA SER A 42 12.99 1.19 1.69
C SER A 42 14.47 1.35 1.30
N GLN A 43 15.02 0.41 0.51
CA GLN A 43 16.41 0.47 0.03
C GLN A 43 16.67 1.58 -1.00
N GLN A 44 15.67 2.05 -1.74
CA GLN A 44 15.83 3.15 -2.70
C GLN A 44 15.83 4.55 -2.05
N LEU A 45 15.30 4.69 -0.83
CA LEU A 45 15.26 5.95 -0.07
C LEU A 45 16.52 6.21 0.78
N ILE A 46 17.57 5.38 0.64
CA ILE A 46 18.81 5.43 1.43
C ILE A 46 19.69 6.63 1.02
N GLY A 47 19.37 7.82 1.54
CA GLY A 47 20.12 9.05 1.30
C GLY A 47 20.46 9.93 2.52
N SER A 48 19.94 9.67 3.73
CA SER A 48 20.07 10.58 4.89
C SER A 48 20.38 9.90 6.24
N LYS A 49 21.64 9.91 6.65
CA LYS A 49 22.25 9.04 7.69
C LYS A 49 21.63 8.96 9.11
N ASN A 50 20.68 9.83 9.52
CA ASN A 50 20.23 9.90 10.91
C ASN A 50 18.82 9.36 11.18
N SER A 51 17.85 9.53 10.28
CA SER A 51 16.52 8.89 10.38
C SER A 51 16.56 7.38 10.10
N HIS A 52 17.71 6.90 9.60
CA HIS A 52 17.94 5.56 9.08
C HIS A 52 18.03 4.44 10.13
N GLN A 53 18.36 4.74 11.40
CA GLN A 53 18.55 3.68 12.38
C GLN A 53 17.24 3.14 12.96
N ASN A 54 16.20 3.97 13.03
CA ASN A 54 14.91 3.58 13.60
C ASN A 54 14.06 2.83 12.57
N LEU A 55 13.99 3.35 11.33
CA LEU A 55 13.38 2.68 10.18
C LEU A 55 13.95 1.27 9.97
N ASN A 56 15.27 1.12 9.99
CA ASN A 56 15.89 -0.20 9.82
C ASN A 56 15.64 -1.11 11.02
N LYS A 57 15.58 -0.62 12.26
CA LYS A 57 15.34 -1.51 13.41
C LYS A 57 13.91 -2.02 13.45
N GLU A 58 12.93 -1.17 13.15
CA GLU A 58 11.52 -1.56 13.14
C GLU A 58 11.22 -2.39 11.89
N ALA A 59 11.65 -1.95 10.70
CA ALA A 59 11.49 -2.74 9.47
C ALA A 59 12.28 -4.06 9.53
N GLN A 60 13.51 -4.10 10.05
CA GLN A 60 14.27 -5.35 10.20
C GLN A 60 13.67 -6.25 11.28
N SER A 61 13.20 -5.70 12.41
CA SER A 61 12.44 -6.49 13.40
C SER A 61 11.17 -7.09 12.79
N LEU A 62 10.49 -6.35 11.92
CA LEU A 62 9.31 -6.83 11.20
C LEU A 62 9.67 -7.89 10.15
N LEU A 63 10.77 -7.69 9.41
CA LEU A 63 11.29 -8.67 8.46
C LEU A 63 11.77 -9.94 9.14
N ASP A 64 12.46 -9.87 10.29
CA ASP A 64 12.92 -11.03 11.04
C ASP A 64 11.74 -11.84 11.60
N VAL A 65 10.68 -11.16 12.05
CA VAL A 65 9.40 -11.80 12.45
C VAL A 65 8.69 -12.42 11.25
N CYS A 66 8.71 -11.79 10.08
CA CYS A 66 8.16 -12.35 8.86
C CYS A 66 8.95 -13.57 8.36
N SER A 67 10.29 -13.48 8.31
CA SER A 67 11.19 -14.54 7.83
C SER A 67 11.21 -15.77 8.73
N GLY A 68 11.05 -15.62 10.04
CA GLY A 68 11.00 -16.76 10.98
C GLY A 68 9.77 -17.67 10.80
N LEU A 69 8.72 -17.20 10.11
CA LEU A 69 7.42 -17.86 10.04
C LEU A 69 7.05 -18.47 8.68
N PHE A 70 7.73 -18.13 7.60
CA PHE A 70 7.60 -18.86 6.33
C PHE A 70 8.31 -20.23 6.37
N ALA A 71 9.05 -20.53 7.45
CA ALA A 71 9.73 -21.79 7.65
C ALA A 71 8.85 -22.92 8.22
N THR A 72 7.59 -22.65 8.59
CA THR A 72 6.71 -23.66 9.21
C THR A 72 5.39 -23.80 8.47
N GLU A 73 5.38 -24.63 7.42
CA GLU A 73 4.14 -25.14 6.81
C GLU A 73 3.51 -26.18 7.76
N GLY A 74 2.25 -25.96 8.18
CA GLY A 74 1.41 -27.02 8.74
C GLY A 74 0.60 -26.71 10.00
N SER A 75 0.74 -25.55 10.63
CA SER A 75 -0.13 -25.15 11.76
C SER A 75 -1.22 -24.20 11.30
N THR A 76 -2.45 -24.40 11.79
CA THR A 76 -3.53 -23.39 11.76
C THR A 76 -2.96 -22.08 12.30
N VAL A 77 -2.63 -21.16 11.38
CA VAL A 77 -2.10 -19.86 11.73
C VAL A 77 -3.18 -19.19 12.57
N ASP A 78 -2.84 -18.93 13.83
CA ASP A 78 -3.69 -18.26 14.80
C ASP A 78 -4.21 -16.95 14.21
N ASP A 79 -5.54 -16.75 14.17
CA ASP A 79 -6.19 -15.56 13.61
C ASP A 79 -5.61 -14.27 14.24
N ASP A 80 -5.18 -14.36 15.50
CA ASP A 80 -4.51 -13.29 16.24
C ASP A 80 -3.19 -12.86 15.58
N MET A 81 -2.41 -13.80 15.05
CA MET A 81 -1.12 -13.50 14.41
C MET A 81 -1.28 -12.83 13.05
N TRP A 82 -2.31 -13.20 12.28
CA TRP A 82 -2.64 -12.48 11.05
C TRP A 82 -3.02 -11.02 11.33
N ALA A 83 -3.87 -10.79 12.34
CA ALA A 83 -4.27 -9.44 12.74
C ALA A 83 -3.07 -8.57 13.15
N VAL A 84 -2.09 -9.14 13.87
CA VAL A 84 -0.84 -8.46 14.24
C VAL A 84 -0.02 -8.06 13.00
N ARG A 85 0.10 -8.95 12.00
CA ARG A 85 0.85 -8.67 10.76
C ARG A 85 0.21 -7.58 9.94
N VAL A 86 -1.12 -7.65 9.75
CA VAL A 86 -1.86 -6.62 9.04
C VAL A 86 -1.64 -5.27 9.73
N ARG A 87 -1.83 -5.20 11.05
CA ARG A 87 -1.59 -3.97 11.82
C ARG A 87 -0.18 -3.42 11.63
N ALA A 88 0.84 -4.28 11.63
CA ALA A 88 2.22 -3.86 11.40
C ALA A 88 2.43 -3.27 10.00
N LEU A 89 1.82 -3.86 8.97
CA LEU A 89 1.87 -3.32 7.60
C LEU A 89 1.17 -1.97 7.48
N LEU A 90 -0.03 -1.81 8.06
CA LEU A 90 -0.75 -0.52 8.03
C LEU A 90 0.05 0.57 8.75
N ARG A 91 0.70 0.22 9.87
CA ARG A 91 1.56 1.13 10.64
C ARG A 91 2.85 1.50 9.89
N ALA A 92 3.49 0.53 9.23
CA ALA A 92 4.66 0.79 8.40
C ALA A 92 4.30 1.68 7.19
N GLU A 93 3.15 1.43 6.59
CA GLU A 93 2.64 2.18 5.45
C GLU A 93 2.38 3.64 5.84
N ILE A 94 1.61 3.92 6.91
CA ILE A 94 1.40 5.30 7.36
C ILE A 94 2.71 5.97 7.76
N SER A 95 3.61 5.27 8.46
CA SER A 95 4.93 5.78 8.86
C SER A 95 5.77 6.21 7.65
N SER A 96 5.66 5.51 6.52
CA SER A 96 6.40 5.83 5.30
C SER A 96 6.05 7.22 4.73
N TRP A 97 4.80 7.67 4.92
CA TRP A 97 4.35 9.01 4.56
C TRP A 97 4.94 10.10 5.47
N TYR A 98 5.56 9.73 6.58
CA TYR A 98 6.23 10.65 7.52
C TYR A 98 7.74 10.38 7.63
N PHE A 99 8.37 10.01 6.50
CA PHE A 99 9.80 9.68 6.43
C PHE A 99 10.24 8.59 7.42
N GLY A 100 9.33 7.68 7.76
CA GLY A 100 9.59 6.61 8.71
C GLY A 100 9.54 7.01 10.18
N ALA A 101 8.84 8.10 10.51
CA ALA A 101 8.60 8.46 11.91
C ALA A 101 7.85 7.33 12.63
N PRO A 102 8.21 6.98 13.88
CA PRO A 102 7.48 5.99 14.66
C PRO A 102 5.99 6.38 14.74
N VAL A 103 5.09 5.43 14.55
CA VAL A 103 3.65 5.72 14.52
C VAL A 103 3.16 6.35 15.83
N ASP A 104 3.77 5.99 16.96
CA ASP A 104 3.43 6.56 18.28
C ASP A 104 3.87 8.02 18.45
N SER A 105 4.70 8.53 17.54
CA SER A 105 5.10 9.94 17.49
C SER A 105 4.16 10.80 16.63
N LEU A 106 3.27 10.18 15.86
CA LEU A 106 2.28 10.88 15.05
C LEU A 106 1.20 11.45 15.94
N GLN A 107 0.91 12.73 15.78
CA GLN A 107 -0.21 13.40 16.43
C GLN A 107 -1.30 13.71 15.41
N ARG A 108 -2.50 14.06 15.91
CA ARG A 108 -3.65 14.36 15.06
C ARG A 108 -3.34 15.48 14.06
N GLY A 109 -2.63 16.53 14.48
CA GLY A 109 -2.24 17.63 13.60
C GLY A 109 -1.36 17.17 12.42
N ASN A 110 -0.48 16.18 12.62
CA ASN A 110 0.32 15.61 11.52
C ASN A 110 -0.56 14.87 10.50
N LEU A 111 -1.60 14.17 10.96
CA LEU A 111 -2.57 13.48 10.08
C LEU A 111 -3.47 14.48 9.35
N GLU A 112 -3.92 15.53 10.05
CA GLU A 112 -4.74 16.61 9.46
C GLU A 112 -3.99 17.35 8.35
N GLU A 113 -2.70 17.64 8.54
CA GLU A 113 -1.85 18.24 7.52
C GLU A 113 -1.73 17.35 6.27
N TRP A 114 -1.48 16.05 6.46
CA TRP A 114 -1.38 15.09 5.35
C TRP A 114 -2.71 14.97 4.59
N VAL A 115 -3.82 14.73 5.29
CA VAL A 115 -5.13 14.58 4.63
C VAL A 115 -5.54 15.89 3.93
N ALA A 116 -5.31 17.04 4.55
CA ALA A 116 -5.59 18.34 3.93
C ALA A 116 -4.81 18.51 2.61
N GLU A 117 -3.53 18.16 2.60
CA GLU A 117 -2.70 18.32 1.42
C GLU A 117 -3.15 17.45 0.24
N TYR A 118 -3.48 16.18 0.48
CA TYR A 118 -3.82 15.25 -0.60
C TYR A 118 -5.29 15.28 -1.03
N PHE A 119 -6.21 15.58 -0.11
CA PHE A 119 -7.65 15.51 -0.38
C PHE A 119 -8.32 16.88 -0.53
N PHE A 120 -7.64 17.98 -0.17
CA PHE A 120 -8.20 19.33 -0.21
C PHE A 120 -7.36 20.31 -1.03
N GLU A 121 -6.85 19.85 -2.18
CA GLU A 121 -6.13 20.67 -3.17
C GLU A 121 -4.88 21.36 -2.62
N TYR A 122 -4.08 20.65 -1.82
CA TYR A 122 -2.84 21.17 -1.24
C TYR A 122 -3.02 22.34 -0.26
N ARG A 123 -4.26 22.56 0.24
CA ARG A 123 -4.54 23.58 1.25
C ARG A 123 -4.09 23.13 2.64
N GLN A 124 -3.75 24.09 3.47
CA GLN A 124 -3.48 23.85 4.89
C GLN A 124 -4.79 23.66 5.65
N ALA A 125 -4.76 22.88 6.74
CA ALA A 125 -5.96 22.57 7.53
C ALA A 125 -6.67 23.82 8.09
N ASP A 126 -5.96 24.92 8.32
CA ASP A 126 -6.51 26.20 8.77
C ASP A 126 -7.20 27.01 7.67
N GLU A 127 -6.82 26.81 6.40
CA GLU A 127 -7.41 27.44 5.21
C GLU A 127 -8.77 26.83 4.81
N LEU A 128 -9.08 25.65 5.34
CA LEU A 128 -10.33 24.95 5.03
C LEU A 128 -11.56 25.66 5.63
N SER A 129 -12.67 25.62 4.88
CA SER A 129 -13.97 26.07 5.36
C SER A 129 -14.46 25.21 6.54
N ILE A 130 -15.51 25.66 7.23
CA ILE A 130 -16.06 24.92 8.39
C ILE A 130 -16.56 23.54 7.97
N ALA A 131 -17.19 23.42 6.80
CA ALA A 131 -17.69 22.15 6.28
C ALA A 131 -16.52 21.21 5.94
N GLU A 132 -15.51 21.70 5.23
CA GLU A 132 -14.31 20.92 4.87
C GLU A 132 -13.51 20.51 6.12
N LYS A 133 -13.41 21.36 7.15
CA LYS A 133 -12.79 20.98 8.43
C LYS A 133 -13.52 19.85 9.12
N GLN A 134 -14.84 19.77 8.96
CA GLN A 134 -15.61 18.66 9.51
C GLN A 134 -15.34 17.36 8.74
N GLU A 135 -15.26 17.43 7.41
CA GLU A 135 -14.88 16.31 6.55
C GLU A 135 -13.45 15.82 6.82
N LEU A 136 -12.48 16.75 6.91
CA LEU A 136 -11.09 16.47 7.28
C LEU A 136 -11.00 15.68 8.58
N ARG A 137 -11.74 16.09 9.62
CA ARG A 137 -11.75 15.39 10.91
C ARG A 137 -12.24 13.96 10.78
N VAL A 138 -13.29 13.75 9.99
CA VAL A 138 -13.86 12.41 9.75
C VAL A 138 -12.83 11.53 9.04
N LEU A 139 -12.18 12.03 7.99
CA LEU A 139 -11.14 11.31 7.26
C LEU A 139 -9.94 10.97 8.16
N VAL A 140 -9.49 11.90 9.00
CA VAL A 140 -8.40 11.68 9.97
C VAL A 140 -8.77 10.66 11.03
N ASP A 141 -10.01 10.68 11.53
CA ASP A 141 -10.49 9.67 12.49
C ASP A 141 -10.50 8.27 11.85
N TYR A 142 -10.95 8.17 10.60
CA TYR A 142 -10.89 6.91 9.84
C TYR A 142 -9.47 6.42 9.63
N LEU A 143 -8.56 7.31 9.24
CA LEU A 143 -7.15 6.96 9.04
C LEU A 143 -6.50 6.50 10.34
N ALA A 144 -6.75 7.20 11.45
CA ALA A 144 -6.22 6.85 12.76
C ALA A 144 -6.76 5.50 13.25
N GLU A 145 -8.05 5.21 12.99
CA GLU A 145 -8.65 3.90 13.29
C GLU A 145 -8.03 2.80 12.43
N TRP A 146 -7.93 3.03 11.12
CA TRP A 146 -7.36 2.10 10.15
C TRP A 146 -5.89 1.75 10.50
N ALA A 147 -5.07 2.73 10.84
CA ALA A 147 -3.68 2.53 11.23
C ALA A 147 -3.51 2.12 12.71
N HIS A 148 -4.60 1.94 13.45
CA HIS A 148 -4.58 1.61 14.89
C HIS A 148 -3.74 2.60 15.73
N ILE A 149 -3.88 3.90 15.47
CA ILE A 149 -3.22 5.01 16.20
C ILE A 149 -4.12 5.55 17.33
N SER A 150 -5.45 5.36 17.21
CA SER A 150 -6.48 5.99 18.05
C SER A 150 -6.44 5.64 19.55
N GLY A 151 -5.67 4.64 19.97
CA GLY A 151 -5.47 4.30 21.39
C GLY A 151 -4.65 5.34 22.16
N ASP A 152 -3.64 5.92 21.50
CA ASP A 152 -2.61 6.75 22.14
C ASP A 152 -2.74 8.26 21.85
N LEU A 153 -3.56 8.63 20.86
CA LEU A 153 -3.89 10.05 20.58
C LEU A 153 -4.76 10.71 21.68
N ARG A 154 -5.23 9.92 22.65
CA ARG A 154 -5.90 10.43 23.85
C ARG A 154 -4.86 10.86 24.88
N GLY A 155 -4.28 12.04 24.68
CA GLY A 155 -3.46 12.69 25.69
C GLY A 155 -4.16 12.74 27.05
N GLY A 156 -3.58 12.04 28.03
CA GLY A 156 -3.64 12.34 29.45
C GLY A 156 -5.03 12.44 30.12
N MET A 157 -5.59 11.31 30.55
CA MET A 157 -6.23 11.20 31.87
C MET A 157 -6.34 9.73 32.24
N GLY A 158 -5.67 9.33 33.32
CA GLY A 158 -5.78 7.96 33.84
C GLY A 158 -7.21 7.65 34.23
N ASP A 159 -7.75 6.56 33.69
CA ASP A 159 -8.57 5.65 34.49
C ASP A 159 -8.65 4.29 33.78
N THR A 160 -7.99 3.31 34.38
CA THR A 160 -8.14 1.90 34.07
C THR A 160 -9.52 1.43 34.50
N THR A 161 -10.12 0.54 33.70
CA THR A 161 -11.33 -0.28 33.91
C THR A 161 -12.65 0.29 33.37
N SER A 162 -13.05 -0.15 32.17
CA SER A 162 -14.44 -0.59 31.89
C SER A 162 -14.58 -1.17 30.47
N VAL A 163 -14.58 -2.51 30.43
CA VAL A 163 -15.46 -3.43 29.70
C VAL A 163 -16.01 -3.04 28.33
N MET A 164 -15.76 -3.95 27.39
CA MET A 164 -16.43 -4.15 26.09
C MET A 164 -17.94 -3.92 26.15
N SER A 165 -18.41 -2.88 25.46
CA SER A 165 -19.80 -2.69 25.11
C SER A 165 -19.86 -2.13 23.70
N SER A 166 -20.37 -2.94 22.78
CA SER A 166 -20.68 -2.62 21.40
C SER A 166 -21.81 -1.59 21.36
N SER A 167 -21.43 -0.30 21.42
CA SER A 167 -22.35 0.81 21.21
C SER A 167 -21.82 1.67 20.07
N PRO A 168 -22.54 1.78 18.95
CA PRO A 168 -22.18 2.72 17.90
C PRO A 168 -22.45 4.12 18.44
N VAL A 169 -21.49 5.04 18.28
CA VAL A 169 -21.58 6.46 18.66
C VAL A 169 -21.23 6.77 20.13
N ARG A 170 -19.97 6.56 20.52
CA ARG A 170 -19.33 7.16 21.71
C ARG A 170 -18.16 8.09 21.34
N TRP A 171 -18.29 8.83 20.23
CA TRP A 171 -17.31 9.84 19.79
C TRP A 171 -17.69 11.27 20.16
N MET A 172 -18.97 11.55 20.46
CA MET A 172 -19.46 12.91 20.79
C MET A 172 -19.10 13.44 22.19
N SER A 173 -18.20 12.80 22.94
CA SER A 173 -17.77 13.28 24.26
C SER A 173 -16.26 13.28 24.46
N LEU A 174 -15.50 13.28 23.37
CA LEU A 174 -14.11 13.69 23.44
C LEU A 174 -14.07 15.18 23.77
N LYS A 175 -13.65 15.51 25.00
CA LYS A 175 -13.14 16.83 25.30
C LYS A 175 -12.07 17.12 24.26
N LYS A 176 -12.28 18.15 23.45
CA LYS A 176 -11.24 18.81 22.67
C LYS A 176 -10.14 19.17 23.66
N SER A 177 -9.12 18.32 23.80
CA SER A 177 -7.89 18.77 24.43
C SER A 177 -7.40 19.89 23.52
N GLU A 178 -7.23 21.09 24.05
CA GLU A 178 -6.65 22.27 23.37
C GLU A 178 -5.17 22.05 22.95
N GLY A 179 -4.80 20.80 22.72
CA GLY A 179 -3.52 20.34 22.24
C GLY A 179 -3.75 19.18 21.26
N ASP A 180 -4.61 19.38 20.27
CA ASP A 180 -4.62 18.68 18.98
C ASP A 180 -3.33 18.99 18.20
N GLY A 181 -2.21 18.86 18.91
CA GLY A 181 -0.90 19.33 18.52
C GLY A 181 -0.38 18.66 17.27
N THR A 182 0.50 19.37 16.59
CA THR A 182 1.36 18.81 15.57
C THR A 182 2.68 18.50 16.25
N ASN A 183 3.19 17.29 16.08
CA ASN A 183 4.56 17.02 16.47
C ASN A 183 5.49 17.70 15.46
N GLU A 184 6.15 18.80 15.84
CA GLU A 184 7.03 19.59 14.97
C GLU A 184 8.26 18.80 14.48
N ASP A 185 8.66 17.75 15.22
CA ASP A 185 9.76 16.86 14.85
C ASP A 185 9.37 15.86 13.74
N VAL A 186 8.07 15.73 13.44
CA VAL A 186 7.55 14.79 12.45
C VAL A 186 6.95 15.55 11.27
N LYS A 187 7.56 15.41 10.10
CA LYS A 187 7.10 16.05 8.86
C LYS A 187 6.42 15.06 7.96
N CYS A 188 5.29 15.48 7.40
CA CYS A 188 4.60 14.79 6.33
C CYS A 188 5.37 14.92 5.02
N MET A 189 5.46 13.83 4.24
CA MET A 189 5.97 13.85 2.88
C MET A 189 4.97 14.55 1.96
N ARG A 190 5.46 15.61 1.31
CA ARG A 190 4.70 16.47 0.42
C ARG A 190 5.15 16.23 -1.02
N ILE A 191 4.52 15.30 -1.75
CA ILE A 191 4.98 14.86 -3.08
C ILE A 191 5.24 16.03 -4.05
N MET A 192 4.43 17.09 -3.97
CA MET A 192 4.53 18.24 -4.87
C MET A 192 5.46 19.35 -4.37
N ASN A 193 5.68 19.45 -3.06
CA ASN A 193 6.39 20.57 -2.43
C ASN A 193 7.78 20.20 -1.92
N ASP A 194 7.99 18.94 -1.55
CA ASP A 194 9.29 18.49 -1.10
C ASP A 194 10.26 18.43 -2.27
N PRO A 195 11.53 18.84 -2.06
CA PRO A 195 12.54 18.74 -3.09
C PRO A 195 12.71 17.27 -3.46
N ILE A 196 12.22 16.91 -4.65
CA ILE A 196 12.43 15.57 -5.21
C ILE A 196 13.94 15.43 -5.40
N PRO A 197 14.61 14.47 -4.72
CA PRO A 197 16.04 14.25 -4.91
C PRO A 197 16.27 13.74 -6.33
N ALA A 198 16.48 14.67 -7.26
CA ALA A 198 16.76 14.37 -8.65
C ALA A 198 18.25 14.04 -8.78
N ALA A 199 18.58 12.76 -8.64
CA ALA A 199 19.91 12.27 -8.99
C ALA A 199 20.00 12.09 -10.51
N TYR A 200 21.17 12.44 -11.08
CA TYR A 200 21.48 12.10 -12.46
C TYR A 200 21.42 10.57 -12.63
N ARG A 201 20.62 10.11 -13.59
CA ARG A 201 20.59 8.71 -14.01
C ARG A 201 21.52 8.56 -15.22
N PRO A 202 22.60 7.77 -15.12
CA PRO A 202 23.51 7.52 -16.23
C PRO A 202 22.76 7.08 -17.50
N PHE A 203 23.25 7.49 -18.67
CA PHE A 203 22.66 7.12 -19.97
C PHE A 203 22.46 5.60 -20.14
N ILE A 204 23.35 4.80 -19.53
CA ILE A 204 23.24 3.34 -19.53
C ILE A 204 21.95 2.83 -18.87
N CYS A 205 21.41 3.51 -17.86
CA CYS A 205 20.13 3.13 -17.26
C CYS A 205 19.00 3.14 -18.29
N TYR A 206 18.94 4.19 -19.13
CA TYR A 206 17.95 4.30 -20.20
C TYR A 206 18.17 3.25 -21.29
N GLY A 207 19.43 2.98 -21.66
CA GLY A 207 19.77 1.91 -22.59
C GLY A 207 19.31 0.54 -22.09
N VAL A 208 19.53 0.25 -20.80
CA VAL A 208 19.07 -0.99 -20.18
C VAL A 208 17.54 -1.05 -20.15
N THR A 209 16.86 0.01 -19.71
CA THR A 209 15.39 -0.01 -19.62
C THR A 209 14.70 -0.09 -20.97
N HIS A 210 15.28 0.51 -22.02
CA HIS A 210 14.64 0.57 -23.35
C HIS A 210 15.00 -0.61 -24.25
N PHE A 211 16.19 -1.19 -24.10
CA PHE A 211 16.64 -2.29 -24.97
C PHE A 211 16.73 -3.61 -24.23
N VAL A 212 17.36 -3.65 -23.06
CA VAL A 212 17.64 -4.91 -22.35
C VAL A 212 16.39 -5.47 -21.68
N LEU A 213 15.64 -4.64 -20.95
CA LEU A 213 14.45 -5.10 -20.22
C LEU A 213 13.33 -5.64 -21.13
N PRO A 214 12.99 -5.01 -22.27
CA PRO A 214 11.99 -5.58 -23.19
C PRO A 214 12.43 -6.91 -23.77
N ILE A 215 13.71 -7.07 -24.15
CA ILE A 215 14.24 -8.35 -24.64
C ILE A 215 14.13 -9.44 -23.57
N ILE A 216 14.51 -9.13 -22.31
CA ILE A 216 14.38 -10.08 -21.21
C ILE A 216 12.91 -10.42 -20.97
N THR A 217 12.02 -9.41 -20.97
CA THR A 217 10.58 -9.60 -20.78
C THR A 217 10.02 -10.52 -21.85
N ASP A 218 10.34 -10.27 -23.12
CA ASP A 218 9.89 -11.07 -24.25
C ASP A 218 10.35 -12.53 -24.12
N ILE A 219 11.63 -12.76 -23.79
CA ILE A 219 12.18 -14.11 -23.61
C ILE A 219 11.51 -14.82 -22.43
N VAL A 220 11.35 -14.14 -21.29
CA VAL A 220 10.81 -14.76 -20.08
C VAL A 220 9.33 -15.08 -20.25
N PHE A 221 8.52 -14.15 -20.77
CA PHE A 221 7.10 -14.39 -20.99
C PHE A 221 6.86 -15.50 -22.02
N ASP A 222 7.58 -15.50 -23.14
CA ASP A 222 7.43 -16.51 -24.19
C ASP A 222 7.95 -17.89 -23.75
N LYS A 223 9.18 -17.95 -23.21
CA LYS A 223 9.86 -19.24 -22.96
C LYS A 223 9.63 -19.82 -21.58
N LEU A 224 9.44 -19.00 -20.55
CA LEU A 224 9.36 -19.48 -19.16
C LEU A 224 7.92 -19.43 -18.63
N VAL A 225 7.17 -18.39 -18.98
CA VAL A 225 5.79 -18.22 -18.50
C VAL A 225 4.79 -18.83 -19.48
N GLY A 226 5.14 -19.00 -20.76
CA GLY A 226 4.30 -19.63 -21.78
C GLY A 226 3.17 -18.74 -22.30
N PHE A 227 3.40 -17.43 -22.35
CA PHE A 227 2.51 -16.46 -22.97
C PHE A 227 3.02 -16.13 -24.38
N THR A 228 2.11 -15.90 -25.32
CA THR A 228 2.47 -15.46 -26.67
C THR A 228 2.16 -13.96 -26.83
N LYS A 229 3.08 -13.20 -27.42
CA LYS A 229 2.88 -11.77 -27.68
C LYS A 229 2.02 -11.56 -28.93
N TYR A 230 1.06 -10.66 -28.83
CA TYR A 230 0.16 -10.26 -29.90
C TYR A 230 0.07 -8.74 -29.98
N ARG A 231 -0.38 -8.26 -31.14
CA ARG A 231 -0.61 -6.84 -31.39
C ARG A 231 -1.96 -6.63 -32.07
N SER A 232 -2.74 -5.70 -31.53
CA SER A 232 -4.00 -5.25 -32.11
C SER A 232 -3.98 -3.72 -32.24
N GLY A 233 -3.74 -3.23 -33.45
CA GLY A 233 -3.55 -1.81 -33.71
C GLY A 233 -2.32 -1.25 -32.98
N THR A 234 -2.56 -0.31 -32.07
CA THR A 234 -1.54 0.32 -31.22
C THR A 234 -1.32 -0.39 -29.89
N MET A 235 -2.10 -1.42 -29.59
CA MET A 235 -2.02 -2.17 -28.34
C MET A 235 -1.18 -3.43 -28.52
N GLU A 236 -0.18 -3.61 -27.68
CA GLU A 236 0.55 -4.87 -27.55
C GLU A 236 0.09 -5.58 -26.27
N TYR A 237 -0.04 -6.91 -26.34
CA TYR A 237 -0.47 -7.69 -25.20
C TYR A 237 0.10 -9.10 -25.26
N TRP A 238 0.25 -9.69 -24.09
CA TRP A 238 0.61 -11.09 -23.91
C TRP A 238 -0.63 -11.90 -23.65
N TYR A 239 -0.71 -13.08 -24.25
CA TYR A 239 -1.87 -13.94 -24.11
C TYR A 239 -1.46 -15.38 -23.77
N SER A 240 -2.08 -15.92 -22.72
CA SER A 240 -2.00 -17.33 -22.33
C SER A 240 -3.37 -17.97 -22.51
N TRP A 241 -3.40 -19.04 -23.29
CA TRP A 241 -4.58 -19.85 -23.53
C TRP A 241 -4.90 -20.74 -22.32
N ALA A 242 -6.17 -20.84 -21.96
CA ALA A 242 -6.66 -21.93 -21.14
C ALA A 242 -6.54 -23.25 -21.92
N PRO A 243 -6.21 -24.39 -21.27
CA PRO A 243 -6.25 -25.69 -21.91
C PRO A 243 -7.63 -25.94 -22.53
N GLU A 244 -7.68 -26.50 -23.74
CA GLU A 244 -8.94 -26.94 -24.34
C GLU A 244 -9.50 -28.10 -23.50
N GLY A 245 -10.48 -27.79 -22.65
CA GLY A 245 -11.26 -28.76 -21.89
C GLY A 245 -12.69 -28.86 -22.43
N GLU A 246 -13.41 -29.90 -22.01
CA GLU A 246 -14.85 -30.08 -22.32
C GLU A 246 -15.74 -29.02 -21.67
N ASN A 247 -15.21 -28.28 -20.68
CA ASN A 247 -15.94 -27.25 -19.97
C ASN A 247 -16.05 -25.95 -20.79
N PRO A 248 -17.17 -25.22 -20.65
CA PRO A 248 -17.30 -23.91 -21.27
C PRO A 248 -16.20 -22.98 -20.76
N LYS A 249 -15.52 -22.27 -21.69
CA LYS A 249 -14.50 -21.29 -21.34
C LYS A 249 -15.07 -20.26 -20.35
N LEU A 250 -14.42 -20.13 -19.19
CA LEU A 250 -14.76 -19.11 -18.20
C LEU A 250 -14.39 -17.71 -18.69
N GLN A 251 -14.91 -16.69 -17.99
CA GLN A 251 -14.61 -15.29 -18.31
C GLN A 251 -13.10 -15.03 -18.24
N PRO A 252 -12.50 -14.42 -19.29
CA PRO A 252 -11.07 -14.16 -19.35
C PRO A 252 -10.64 -13.13 -18.29
N THR A 253 -9.40 -13.25 -17.85
CA THR A 253 -8.75 -12.30 -16.94
C THR A 253 -7.91 -11.32 -17.75
N VAL A 254 -8.12 -10.03 -17.53
CA VAL A 254 -7.30 -8.96 -18.13
C VAL A 254 -6.45 -8.34 -17.02
N PHE A 255 -5.13 -8.37 -17.19
CA PHE A 255 -4.16 -7.76 -16.31
C PHE A 255 -3.54 -6.52 -16.97
N CYS A 256 -3.67 -5.38 -16.30
CA CYS A 256 -3.07 -4.12 -16.70
C CYS A 256 -1.93 -3.80 -15.73
N HIS A 257 -0.69 -3.67 -16.23
CA HIS A 257 0.42 -3.28 -15.38
C HIS A 257 0.45 -1.75 -15.17
N GLY A 258 1.03 -1.31 -14.05
CA GLY A 258 1.26 0.11 -13.78
C GLY A 258 2.43 0.71 -14.58
N LEU A 259 2.71 2.00 -14.36
CA LEU A 259 3.84 2.70 -14.96
C LEU A 259 5.18 2.13 -14.46
N GLY A 260 6.17 1.98 -15.36
CA GLY A 260 7.50 1.49 -14.99
C GLY A 260 8.15 0.64 -16.08
N VAL A 261 8.85 -0.42 -15.67
CA VAL A 261 9.66 -1.30 -16.53
C VAL A 261 8.85 -2.43 -17.19
N GLY A 262 7.59 -2.15 -17.56
CA GLY A 262 6.69 -3.12 -18.19
C GLY A 262 6.24 -4.28 -17.28
N LEU A 263 6.03 -5.45 -17.86
CA LEU A 263 5.46 -6.64 -17.19
C LEU A 263 6.45 -7.46 -16.35
N LEU A 264 7.76 -7.24 -16.51
CA LEU A 264 8.79 -8.03 -15.84
C LEU A 264 8.62 -8.16 -14.31
N PRO A 265 8.40 -7.08 -13.53
CA PRO A 265 8.25 -7.19 -12.08
C PRO A 265 6.92 -7.80 -11.63
N TYR A 266 6.03 -8.12 -12.58
CA TYR A 266 4.72 -8.73 -12.32
C TYR A 266 4.70 -10.21 -12.70
N ILE A 267 5.79 -10.79 -13.21
CA ILE A 267 5.85 -12.20 -13.58
C ILE A 267 5.42 -13.15 -12.45
N PRO A 268 5.90 -13.00 -11.19
CA PRO A 268 5.46 -13.88 -10.11
C PRO A 268 3.95 -13.84 -9.92
N PHE A 269 3.38 -12.62 -9.90
CA PHE A 269 1.95 -12.40 -9.73
C PHE A 269 1.12 -12.99 -10.88
N VAL A 270 1.52 -12.74 -12.14
CA VAL A 270 0.84 -13.30 -13.33
C VAL A 270 0.90 -14.82 -13.33
N ARG A 271 2.03 -15.41 -12.91
CA ARG A 271 2.18 -16.86 -12.76
C ARG A 271 1.25 -17.42 -11.70
N ASP A 272 1.09 -16.72 -10.58
CA ASP A 272 0.21 -17.15 -9.50
C ASP A 272 -1.27 -17.04 -9.90
N ILE A 273 -1.67 -16.00 -10.63
CA ILE A 273 -3.00 -15.92 -11.25
C ILE A 273 -3.24 -17.12 -12.17
N ARG A 274 -2.28 -17.44 -13.04
CA ARG A 274 -2.40 -18.58 -13.97
C ARG A 274 -2.54 -19.91 -13.24
N ARG A 275 -1.85 -20.08 -12.12
CA ARG A 275 -1.96 -21.29 -11.28
C ARG A 275 -3.28 -21.37 -10.54
N ALA A 276 -3.76 -20.24 -10.02
CA ALA A 276 -5.03 -20.17 -9.30
C ALA A 276 -6.24 -20.37 -10.22
N PHE A 277 -6.14 -19.93 -11.48
CA PHE A 277 -7.23 -19.98 -12.47
C PHE A 277 -6.76 -20.62 -13.79
N PRO A 278 -6.48 -21.94 -13.79
CA PRO A 278 -5.90 -22.64 -14.94
C PRO A 278 -6.87 -22.77 -16.13
N ASP A 279 -8.16 -22.59 -15.90
CA ASP A 279 -9.26 -22.71 -16.86
C ASP A 279 -9.67 -21.36 -17.49
N ARG A 280 -8.89 -20.30 -17.25
CA ARG A 280 -9.14 -18.96 -17.77
C ARG A 280 -8.06 -18.52 -18.75
N ASP A 281 -8.54 -17.90 -19.82
CA ASP A 281 -7.72 -17.13 -20.74
C ASP A 281 -7.18 -15.89 -20.01
N ILE A 282 -5.88 -15.60 -20.13
CA ILE A 282 -5.24 -14.46 -19.46
C ILE A 282 -4.60 -13.54 -20.49
N PHE A 283 -4.99 -12.26 -20.45
CA PHE A 283 -4.42 -11.19 -21.25
C PHE A 283 -3.61 -10.26 -20.35
N CYS A 284 -2.34 -10.01 -20.66
CA CYS A 284 -1.53 -8.99 -19.99
C CYS A 284 -1.26 -7.85 -20.97
N ILE A 285 -1.88 -6.70 -20.74
CA ILE A 285 -1.77 -5.53 -21.63
C ILE A 285 -0.43 -4.83 -21.38
N GLU A 286 0.30 -4.56 -22.47
CA GLU A 286 1.52 -3.75 -22.44
C GLU A 286 1.17 -2.30 -22.76
N VAL A 287 1.22 -1.44 -21.74
CA VAL A 287 0.86 -0.02 -21.89
C VAL A 287 2.05 0.72 -22.52
N PRO A 288 1.84 1.49 -23.61
CA PRO A 288 2.91 2.24 -24.25
C PRO A 288 3.55 3.22 -23.26
N HIS A 289 4.88 3.24 -23.25
CA HIS A 289 5.73 4.15 -22.45
C HIS A 289 5.99 5.47 -23.18
#